data_AF-A0A2P4YNN3-F1
#
_entry.id   AF-A0A2P4YNN3-F1
#
_cell.length_a   1.000
_cell.length_b   1.000
_cell.length_c   1.000
_cell.angle_alpha   90.00
_cell.angle_beta   90.00
_cell.angle_gamma   90.00
#
_symmetry.space_group_name_H-M   'P 1'
#
loop_
_entity.id
_entity.type
_entity.pdbx_description
1 polymer ?
#
loop_
_entity_poly.entity_id
_entity_poly.type
_entity_poly.pdbx_seq_one_letter_code
_entity_poly.pdbx_strand_id
1 'polypeptide(L)'
;MTARPEDPNNPEQSYVEVLTPRLQNEDEKTKILFECDDAPPKRQVPLLELFSFADATDKLLMAVGTVGALGAGVLRPLMVVLWGNVINSFGSASAQESNDDISSSVNKVARDLTIVGVVGLVAGYLQVYCWTLTASRQSKRIRSLYVKAIIT
;
A
#
# COMPACT_ATOMS: atom_id res chain seq x y z
N MET A 1 -15.11 43.05 13.27
CA MET A 1 -13.91 43.06 14.13
C MET A 1 -14.20 43.95 15.33
N THR A 2 -14.87 43.44 16.36
CA THR A 2 -15.04 44.17 17.63
C THR A 2 -14.29 43.40 18.69
N ALA A 3 -13.00 43.70 18.82
CA ALA A 3 -12.18 43.16 19.90
C ALA A 3 -12.71 43.71 21.24
N ARG A 4 -13.01 42.79 22.16
CA ARG A 4 -13.29 43.12 23.56
C ARG A 4 -12.01 43.71 24.18
N PRO A 5 -12.08 44.74 25.04
CA PRO A 5 -10.87 45.30 25.66
C PRO A 5 -10.17 44.23 26.49
N GLU A 6 -8.86 44.09 26.31
CA GLU A 6 -8.04 43.12 27.02
C GLU A 6 -7.89 43.49 28.50
N ASP A 7 -8.11 42.51 29.36
CA ASP A 7 -7.91 42.60 30.80
C ASP A 7 -6.41 42.37 31.10
N PRO A 8 -5.68 43.38 31.63
CA PRO A 8 -4.23 43.31 31.77
C PRO A 8 -3.72 42.33 32.85
N ASN A 9 -4.59 41.55 33.50
CA ASN A 9 -4.20 40.68 34.63
C ASN A 9 -4.54 39.18 34.48
N ASN A 10 -4.66 38.66 33.25
CA ASN A 10 -4.83 37.21 33.04
C ASN A 10 -3.67 36.58 32.25
N PRO A 11 -2.74 35.85 32.90
CA PRO A 11 -1.55 35.28 32.25
C PRO A 11 -1.82 34.04 31.34
N GLU A 12 -3.07 33.61 31.16
CA GLU A 12 -3.42 32.40 30.40
C GLU A 12 -3.90 32.62 28.95
N GLN A 13 -3.76 33.80 28.36
CA GLN A 13 -4.07 34.01 26.94
C GLN A 13 -2.82 33.91 26.06
N SER A 14 -2.40 32.68 25.78
CA SER A 14 -1.45 32.39 24.68
C SER A 14 -1.91 31.22 23.81
N TYR A 15 -3.20 31.20 23.51
CA TYR A 15 -3.70 30.48 22.35
C TYR A 15 -4.83 31.30 21.73
N VAL A 16 -4.72 31.57 20.44
CA VAL A 16 -5.86 31.99 19.64
C VAL A 16 -6.63 30.71 19.38
N GLU A 17 -7.74 30.52 20.09
CA GLU A 17 -8.67 29.43 19.77
C GLU A 17 -9.18 29.66 18.35
N VAL A 18 -8.63 28.91 17.40
CA VAL A 18 -9.10 28.93 16.02
C VAL A 18 -10.43 28.19 16.04
N LEU A 19 -11.51 28.95 16.18
CA LEU A 19 -12.86 28.45 16.04
C LEU A 19 -13.00 27.92 14.60
N THR A 20 -12.64 26.66 14.38
CA THR A 20 -13.07 25.96 13.16
C THR A 20 -14.59 26.13 13.13
N PRO A 21 -15.19 26.67 12.06
CA PRO A 21 -16.64 26.78 11.97
C PRO A 21 -17.21 25.36 11.96
N ARG A 22 -17.43 24.79 13.16
CA ARG A 22 -18.30 23.63 13.29
C ARG A 22 -19.67 24.18 12.96
N LEU A 23 -20.17 23.76 11.82
CA LEU A 23 -21.51 24.07 11.33
C LEU A 23 -22.49 23.53 12.37
N GLN A 24 -22.87 24.39 13.32
CA GLN A 24 -23.81 24.08 14.39
C GLN A 24 -25.20 23.81 13.81
N ASN A 25 -25.46 24.38 12.63
CA ASN A 25 -26.71 24.29 11.91
C ASN A 25 -26.63 23.11 10.94
N GLU A 26 -27.41 22.06 11.21
CA GLU A 26 -27.56 20.90 10.32
C GLU A 26 -28.00 21.33 8.91
N ASP A 27 -28.80 22.40 8.79
CA ASP A 27 -29.25 22.97 7.52
C ASP A 27 -28.11 23.60 6.70
N GLU A 28 -27.13 24.21 7.39
CA GLU A 28 -25.99 24.85 6.75
C GLU A 28 -24.96 23.79 6.33
N LYS A 29 -24.74 22.78 7.17
CA LYS A 29 -23.98 21.57 6.80
C LYS A 29 -24.58 20.86 5.60
N THR A 30 -25.90 20.73 5.57
CA THR A 30 -26.64 20.12 4.47
C THR A 30 -26.51 20.96 3.20
N LYS A 31 -26.65 22.29 3.28
CA LYS A 31 -26.40 23.19 2.15
C LYS A 31 -24.99 23.09 1.60
N ILE A 32 -23.95 23.06 2.44
CA ILE A 32 -22.56 23.01 1.97
C ILE A 32 -22.23 21.62 1.42
N LEU A 33 -22.84 20.55 1.94
CA LEU A 33 -22.75 19.21 1.36
C LEU A 33 -23.40 19.17 -0.03
N PHE A 34 -24.54 19.82 -0.21
CA PHE A 34 -25.20 19.92 -1.51
C PHE A 34 -24.48 20.86 -2.49
N GLU A 35 -23.95 22.00 -2.03
CA GLU A 35 -23.14 22.98 -2.79
C GLU A 35 -21.76 22.41 -3.23
N CYS A 36 -21.31 21.33 -2.57
CA CYS A 36 -20.08 20.63 -2.94
C CYS A 36 -20.34 19.53 -4.00
N ASP A 37 -21.60 19.14 -4.20
CA ASP A 37 -22.06 18.07 -5.08
C ASP A 37 -22.49 18.60 -6.47
N ASP A 38 -22.94 19.85 -6.55
CA ASP A 38 -23.23 20.62 -7.76
C ASP A 38 -22.02 21.40 -8.30
N ALA A 39 -20.85 21.26 -7.67
CA ALA A 39 -19.57 21.65 -8.27
C ALA A 39 -19.34 20.86 -9.59
N PRO A 40 -18.88 21.51 -10.68
CA PRO A 40 -18.63 20.83 -11.95
C PRO A 40 -17.71 19.63 -11.74
N PRO A 41 -17.89 18.53 -12.49
CA PRO A 41 -17.21 17.26 -12.24
C PRO A 41 -15.71 17.52 -12.09
N LYS A 42 -15.20 17.29 -10.87
CA LYS A 42 -13.80 17.54 -10.51
C LYS A 42 -12.94 16.84 -11.55
N ARG A 43 -12.20 17.63 -12.34
CA ARG A 43 -11.30 17.13 -13.38
C ARG A 43 -10.31 16.18 -12.72
N GLN A 44 -10.53 14.88 -12.90
CA GLN A 44 -9.68 13.86 -12.32
C GLN A 44 -8.31 13.99 -12.97
N VAL A 45 -7.31 14.21 -12.12
CA VAL A 45 -5.92 14.29 -12.57
C VAL A 45 -5.55 12.88 -13.06
N PRO A 46 -5.06 12.73 -14.30
CA PRO A 46 -4.68 11.42 -14.80
C PRO A 46 -3.60 10.83 -13.88
N LEU A 47 -3.76 9.56 -13.47
CA LEU A 47 -2.80 8.88 -12.59
C LEU A 47 -1.37 8.88 -13.16
N LEU A 48 -1.24 8.97 -14.49
CA LEU A 48 0.04 9.08 -15.19
C LEU A 48 0.75 10.42 -14.94
N GLU A 49 0.03 11.53 -14.69
CA GLU A 49 0.66 12.81 -14.29
C GLU A 49 1.30 12.70 -12.90
N LEU A 50 0.75 11.88 -12.01
CA LEU A 50 1.32 11.60 -10.69
C LEU A 50 2.67 10.86 -10.81
N PHE A 51 2.77 9.94 -11.78
CA PHE A 51 4.02 9.23 -12.11
C PHE A 51 4.97 10.03 -13.01
N SER A 52 4.55 11.19 -13.55
CA SER A 52 5.45 12.03 -14.35
C SER A 52 6.57 12.67 -13.50
N PHE A 53 6.34 12.83 -12.20
CA PHE A 53 7.34 13.25 -11.21
C PHE A 53 8.19 12.09 -10.66
N ALA A 54 7.96 10.85 -11.09
CA ALA A 54 8.77 9.71 -10.67
C ALA A 54 10.11 9.69 -11.42
N ASP A 55 11.22 9.75 -10.67
CA ASP A 55 12.58 9.65 -11.20
C ASP A 55 12.79 8.34 -11.99
N ALA A 56 13.74 8.32 -12.93
CA ALA A 56 14.05 7.14 -13.74
C ALA A 56 14.38 5.90 -12.88
N THR A 57 14.97 6.12 -11.70
CA THR A 57 15.21 5.10 -10.68
C THR A 57 13.91 4.58 -10.07
N ASP A 58 12.95 5.43 -9.74
CA ASP A 58 11.65 5.01 -9.20
C ASP A 58 10.85 4.20 -10.22
N LYS A 59 10.97 4.50 -11.53
CA LYS A 59 10.36 3.69 -12.61
C LYS A 59 10.99 2.29 -12.72
N LEU A 60 12.32 2.20 -12.57
CA LEU A 60 13.04 0.92 -12.60
C LEU A 60 12.67 0.07 -11.37
N LEU A 61 12.61 0.72 -10.20
CA LEU A 61 12.11 0.10 -8.98
C LEU A 61 10.68 -0.42 -9.17
N MET A 62 9.74 0.41 -9.63
CA MET A 62 8.35 0.01 -9.89
C MET A 62 8.25 -1.20 -10.84
N ALA A 63 9.06 -1.24 -11.91
CA ALA A 63 9.10 -2.37 -12.83
C ALA A 63 9.59 -3.68 -12.18
N VAL A 64 10.61 -3.61 -11.33
CA VAL A 64 11.08 -4.77 -10.55
C VAL A 64 10.00 -5.22 -9.55
N GLY A 65 9.33 -4.27 -8.89
CA GLY A 65 8.24 -4.54 -7.97
C GLY A 65 7.01 -5.15 -8.63
N THR A 66 6.68 -4.77 -9.87
CA THR A 66 5.56 -5.36 -10.62
C THR A 66 5.87 -6.78 -11.08
N VAL A 67 7.10 -7.06 -11.52
CA VAL A 67 7.55 -8.44 -11.81
C VAL A 67 7.51 -9.30 -10.54
N GLY A 68 7.95 -8.75 -9.39
CA GLY A 68 7.81 -9.41 -8.09
C GLY A 68 6.35 -9.69 -7.70
N ALA A 69 5.45 -8.74 -7.98
CA ALA A 69 4.01 -8.89 -7.75
C ALA A 69 3.37 -9.97 -8.62
N LEU A 70 3.80 -10.10 -9.89
CA LEU A 70 3.37 -11.19 -10.76
C LEU A 70 3.84 -12.54 -10.20
N GLY A 71 5.10 -12.63 -9.76
CA GLY A 71 5.62 -13.83 -9.09
C GLY A 71 4.83 -14.20 -7.84
N ALA A 72 4.53 -13.23 -6.97
CA ALA A 72 3.71 -13.43 -5.77
C ALA A 72 2.24 -13.79 -6.10
N GLY A 73 1.71 -13.30 -7.23
CA GLY A 73 0.40 -13.67 -7.75
C GLY A 73 0.34 -15.13 -8.19
N VAL A 74 1.35 -15.58 -8.95
CA VAL A 74 1.49 -16.97 -9.43
C VAL A 74 1.77 -17.94 -8.26
N LEU A 75 2.38 -17.47 -7.18
CA LEU A 75 2.62 -18.28 -5.98
C LEU A 75 1.31 -18.81 -5.36
N ARG A 76 0.20 -18.07 -5.45
CA ARG A 76 -1.10 -18.50 -4.90
C ARG A 76 -1.63 -19.80 -5.51
N PRO A 77 -1.81 -19.93 -6.84
CA PRO A 77 -2.21 -21.20 -7.44
C PRO A 77 -1.10 -22.26 -7.35
N LEU A 78 0.18 -21.86 -7.40
CA LEU A 78 1.30 -22.79 -7.30
C LEU A 78 1.37 -23.48 -5.93
N MET A 79 1.02 -22.78 -4.85
CA MET A 79 0.85 -23.38 -3.53
C MET A 79 -0.19 -24.51 -3.52
N VAL A 80 -1.32 -24.35 -4.22
CA VAL A 80 -2.35 -25.40 -4.32
C VAL A 80 -1.80 -26.67 -4.97
N VAL A 81 -1.00 -26.51 -6.04
CA VAL A 81 -0.35 -27.65 -6.72
C VAL A 81 0.69 -28.33 -5.82
N LEU A 82 1.49 -27.56 -5.07
CA LEU A 82 2.45 -28.12 -4.12
C LEU A 82 1.77 -28.95 -3.03
N TRP A 83 0.68 -28.44 -2.45
CA TRP A 83 -0.11 -29.21 -1.48
C TRP A 83 -0.69 -30.49 -2.10
N GLY A 84 -1.14 -30.43 -3.36
CA GLY A 84 -1.58 -31.61 -4.11
C GLY A 84 -0.46 -32.66 -4.27
N ASN A 85 0.75 -32.23 -4.62
CA ASN A 85 1.91 -33.11 -4.75
C ASN A 85 2.34 -33.75 -3.42
N VAL A 86 2.27 -32.98 -2.32
CA VAL A 86 2.52 -33.49 -0.96
C VAL A 86 1.52 -34.59 -0.61
N ILE A 87 0.21 -34.33 -0.79
CA ILE A 87 -0.85 -35.31 -0.50
C ILE A 87 -0.69 -36.56 -1.39
N ASN A 88 -0.41 -36.38 -2.68
CA ASN A 88 -0.20 -37.50 -3.61
C ASN A 88 1.00 -38.35 -3.18
N SER A 89 2.09 -37.73 -2.74
CA SER A 89 3.29 -38.45 -2.27
C SER A 89 3.01 -39.31 -1.03
N PHE A 90 2.16 -38.84 -0.11
CA PHE A 90 1.72 -39.63 1.04
C PHE A 90 0.75 -40.76 0.66
N GLY A 91 -0.17 -40.52 -0.28
CA GLY A 91 -1.09 -41.56 -0.78
C GLY A 91 -0.38 -42.68 -1.53
N SER A 92 0.61 -42.34 -2.37
CA SER A 92 1.45 -43.34 -3.04
C SER A 92 2.37 -44.09 -2.08
N ALA A 93 2.82 -43.44 -1.00
CA ALA A 93 3.63 -44.06 0.04
C ALA A 93 2.89 -45.16 0.80
N SER A 94 1.57 -45.03 0.96
CA SER A 94 0.75 -46.09 1.56
C SER A 94 0.43 -47.26 0.63
N ALA A 95 0.66 -47.12 -0.69
CA ALA A 95 0.31 -48.12 -1.69
C ALA A 95 1.50 -48.94 -2.22
N GLN A 96 2.73 -48.48 -1.98
CA GLN A 96 3.96 -49.08 -2.53
C GLN A 96 4.84 -49.62 -1.39
N GLU A 97 5.09 -50.94 -1.36
CA GLU A 97 5.84 -51.59 -0.26
C GLU A 97 7.37 -51.40 -0.31
N SER A 98 7.92 -50.71 -1.33
CA SER A 98 9.36 -50.41 -1.43
C SER A 98 9.71 -49.08 -0.73
N ASN A 99 10.35 -49.16 0.43
CA ASN A 99 10.78 -47.99 1.24
C ASN A 99 11.73 -47.02 0.50
N ASP A 100 12.53 -47.51 -0.46
CA ASP A 100 13.52 -46.69 -1.18
C ASP A 100 12.87 -45.70 -2.17
N ASP A 101 11.77 -46.09 -2.83
CA ASP A 101 11.10 -45.24 -3.82
C ASP A 101 10.31 -44.08 -3.16
N ILE A 102 9.77 -44.35 -1.98
CA ILE A 102 9.00 -43.37 -1.20
C ILE A 102 9.90 -42.24 -0.72
N SER A 103 11.05 -42.59 -0.15
CA SER A 103 11.99 -41.62 0.41
C SER A 103 12.54 -40.68 -0.67
N SER A 104 12.77 -41.19 -1.88
CA SER A 104 13.22 -40.38 -3.02
C SER A 104 12.15 -39.40 -3.51
N SER A 105 10.88 -39.83 -3.53
CA SER A 105 9.74 -39.03 -3.98
C SER A 105 9.42 -37.90 -3.00
N VAL A 106 9.40 -38.20 -1.70
CA VAL A 106 9.18 -37.21 -0.64
C VAL A 106 10.28 -36.16 -0.61
N ASN A 107 11.54 -36.56 -0.77
CA ASN A 107 12.68 -35.63 -0.80
C ASN A 107 12.59 -34.65 -1.99
N LYS A 108 12.09 -35.12 -3.14
CA LYS A 108 11.88 -34.26 -4.32
C LYS A 108 10.81 -33.18 -4.06
N VAL A 109 9.68 -33.57 -3.47
CA VAL A 109 8.60 -32.64 -3.12
C VAL A 109 9.06 -31.64 -2.04
N ALA A 110 9.79 -32.09 -1.03
CA ALA A 110 10.34 -31.23 0.02
C ALA A 110 11.32 -30.18 -0.54
N ARG A 111 12.17 -30.58 -1.50
CA ARG A 111 13.10 -29.67 -2.18
C ARG A 111 12.36 -28.60 -3.00
N ASP A 112 11.35 -28.99 -3.76
CA ASP A 112 10.55 -28.06 -4.57
C ASP A 112 9.80 -27.04 -3.68
N LEU A 113 9.22 -27.48 -2.56
CA LEU A 113 8.57 -26.61 -1.58
C LEU A 113 9.55 -25.57 -1.00
N THR A 114 10.76 -26.00 -0.66
CA THR A 114 11.80 -25.12 -0.09
C THR A 114 12.24 -24.06 -1.10
N ILE A 115 12.48 -24.45 -2.36
CA ILE A 115 12.89 -23.51 -3.42
C ILE A 115 11.81 -22.45 -3.66
N VAL A 116 10.56 -22.88 -3.79
CA VAL A 116 9.42 -21.97 -4.00
C VAL A 116 9.24 -21.03 -2.80
N GLY A 117 9.40 -21.53 -1.58
CA GLY A 117 9.33 -20.72 -0.36
C GLY A 117 10.38 -19.61 -0.33
N VAL A 118 11.64 -19.93 -0.64
CA VAL A 118 12.73 -18.95 -0.68
C VAL A 118 12.50 -17.91 -1.78
N VAL A 119 12.10 -18.35 -2.98
CA VAL A 119 11.80 -17.44 -4.10
C VAL A 119 10.63 -16.52 -3.74
N GLY A 120 9.56 -17.06 -3.14
CA GLY A 120 8.41 -16.29 -2.68
C GLY A 120 8.77 -15.25 -1.63
N LEU A 121 9.64 -15.60 -0.68
CA LEU A 121 10.11 -14.70 0.39
C LEU A 121 10.89 -13.52 -0.22
N VAL A 122 11.86 -13.80 -1.08
CA VAL A 122 12.67 -12.76 -1.73
C VAL A 122 11.81 -11.88 -2.64
N ALA A 123 10.94 -12.48 -3.45
CA ALA A 123 10.05 -11.74 -4.36
C ALA A 123 9.07 -10.84 -3.59
N GLY A 124 8.45 -11.36 -2.54
CA GLY A 124 7.52 -10.59 -1.69
C GLY A 124 8.22 -9.45 -0.93
N TYR A 125 9.42 -9.71 -0.40
CA TYR A 125 10.21 -8.69 0.30
C TYR A 125 10.60 -7.55 -0.64
N LEU A 126 11.15 -7.89 -1.82
CA LEU A 126 11.52 -6.90 -2.84
C LEU A 126 10.29 -6.12 -3.32
N GLN A 127 9.16 -6.79 -3.56
CA GLN A 127 7.91 -6.12 -3.95
C GLN A 127 7.52 -5.07 -2.92
N VAL A 128 7.33 -5.45 -1.65
CA VAL A 128 6.86 -4.52 -0.61
C VAL A 128 7.87 -3.40 -0.37
N TYR A 129 9.15 -3.74 -0.21
CA TYR A 129 10.21 -2.76 0.02
C TYR A 129 10.27 -1.71 -1.10
N CYS A 130 10.20 -2.17 -2.34
CA CYS A 130 10.28 -1.32 -3.52
C CYS A 130 9.07 -0.38 -3.65
N TRP A 131 7.86 -0.88 -3.40
CA TRP A 131 6.65 -0.06 -3.39
C TRP A 131 6.66 0.96 -2.24
N THR A 132 7.10 0.58 -1.05
CA THR A 132 7.20 1.47 0.11
C THR A 132 8.23 2.58 -0.10
N LEU A 133 9.39 2.27 -0.68
CA LEU A 133 10.43 3.26 -0.95
C LEU A 133 9.96 4.29 -1.99
N THR A 134 9.33 3.82 -3.06
CA THR A 134 8.76 4.68 -4.12
C THR A 134 7.65 5.57 -3.56
N ALA A 135 6.73 5.00 -2.78
CA ALA A 135 5.64 5.76 -2.15
C ALA A 135 6.18 6.85 -1.21
N SER A 136 7.25 6.56 -0.47
CA SER A 136 7.88 7.53 0.44
C SER A 136 8.50 8.71 -0.32
N ARG A 137 9.15 8.46 -1.46
CA ARG A 137 9.74 9.52 -2.32
C ARG A 137 8.65 10.40 -2.93
N GLN A 138 7.61 9.78 -3.50
CA GLN A 138 6.48 10.52 -4.07
C GLN A 138 5.76 11.38 -3.01
N SER A 139 5.51 10.83 -1.83
CA SER A 139 4.81 11.54 -0.74
C SER A 139 5.56 12.79 -0.26
N LYS A 140 6.89 12.70 -0.13
CA LYS A 140 7.74 13.84 0.25
C LYS A 140 7.69 14.96 -0.79
N ARG A 141 7.70 14.60 -2.08
CA ARG A 141 7.65 15.57 -3.20
C ARG A 141 6.31 16.31 -3.21
N ILE A 142 5.20 15.58 -3.12
CA ILE A 142 3.85 16.16 -3.09
C ILE A 142 3.72 17.13 -1.91
N ARG A 143 4.17 16.73 -0.71
CA ARG A 143 4.13 17.58 0.48
C ARG A 143 4.98 18.85 0.33
N SER A 144 6.15 18.75 -0.27
CA SER A 144 7.02 19.91 -0.54
C SER A 144 6.40 20.89 -1.55
N LEU A 145 5.82 20.37 -2.64
CA LEU A 145 5.12 21.19 -3.63
C LEU A 145 3.90 21.88 -3.03
N TYR A 146 3.13 21.17 -2.20
CA TYR A 146 1.97 21.73 -1.50
C TYR A 146 2.36 22.90 -0.58
N VAL A 147 3.39 22.72 0.24
CA VAL A 147 3.89 23.80 1.11
C VAL A 147 4.34 25.00 0.27
N LYS A 148 5.09 24.76 -0.81
CA LYS A 148 5.57 25.83 -1.70
C LYS A 148 4.43 26.63 -2.33
N ALA A 149 3.33 25.97 -2.70
CA ALA A 149 2.16 26.60 -3.30
C ALA A 149 1.33 27.44 -2.31
N ILE A 150 1.42 27.18 -1.00
CA ILE A 150 0.70 27.96 0.02
C ILE A 150 1.49 29.20 0.45
N ILE A 151 2.82 29.08 0.51
CA ILE A 151 3.68 30.19 0.93
C ILE A 151 3.94 31.21 -0.19
N THR A 152 3.55 30.88 -1.43
CA THR A 152 3.67 31.76 -2.61
C THR A 152 2.29 32.30 -2.95
#